data_AF-A0A830HDX2-F1
#
_entry.id   AF-A0A830HDX2-F1
#
_cell.length_a   1.000
_cell.length_b   1.000
_cell.length_c   1.000
_cell.angle_alpha   90.00
_cell.angle_beta   90.00
_cell.angle_gamma   90.00
#
_symmetry.space_group_name_H-M   'P 1'
#
loop_
_entity.id
_entity.type
_entity.pdbx_description
1 polymer ?
#
loop_
_entity_poly.entity_id
_entity_poly.type
_entity_poly.pdbx_seq_one_letter_code
_entity_poly.pdbx_strand_id
1 'polypeptide(L)'
;MSSTSMSVDNPGGASSGASSSKMEAEYIEDVAAYIARFPKGTEEALQTMQSTYQQYKLLESRLTQSRQRLMMKVPDVERTLACVKKLVQRKDEGSDTHVDFELTDGIFAKAKVSAENAQKVFLWLGANVALEYTAEEAVELLTKNLETAKLNLDTNRKDALFVKDCITTTEVSMARVYNYDVQQRKQKAMETKE
;
A
#
# COMPACT_ATOMS: atom_id res chain seq x y z
N MET A 1 -26.18 8.42 1.07
CA MET A 1 -25.82 7.04 1.48
C MET A 1 -24.31 6.93 1.43
N SER A 2 -23.61 7.04 2.55
CA SER A 2 -22.19 6.64 2.60
C SER A 2 -22.09 5.12 2.42
N SER A 3 -22.14 4.69 1.16
CA SER A 3 -21.93 3.32 0.72
C SER A 3 -20.54 2.88 1.15
N THR A 4 -20.43 2.22 2.30
CA THR A 4 -19.20 1.54 2.70
C THR A 4 -19.09 0.28 1.85
N SER A 5 -18.59 0.46 0.62
CA SER A 5 -18.08 -0.62 -0.20
C SER A 5 -16.91 -1.27 0.54
N MET A 6 -17.18 -2.34 1.28
CA MET A 6 -16.12 -3.24 1.73
C MET A 6 -15.69 -4.09 0.55
N SER A 7 -14.91 -3.49 -0.35
CA SER A 7 -14.19 -4.27 -1.35
C SER A 7 -13.23 -5.18 -0.59
N VAL A 8 -13.54 -6.48 -0.59
CA VAL A 8 -12.58 -7.54 -0.27
C VAL A 8 -11.65 -7.67 -1.47
N ASP A 9 -10.93 -6.59 -1.78
CA ASP A 9 -9.73 -6.69 -2.59
C ASP A 9 -8.75 -7.51 -1.75
N ASN A 10 -8.63 -8.79 -2.10
CA ASN A 10 -7.47 -9.60 -1.80
C ASN A 10 -6.34 -9.08 -2.70
N PRO A 11 -5.44 -8.19 -2.24
CA PRO A 11 -4.31 -7.82 -3.05
C PRO A 11 -3.32 -8.96 -2.89
N GLY A 12 -3.22 -9.78 -3.94
CA GLY A 12 -2.44 -11.01 -4.05
C GLY A 12 -1.39 -11.21 -2.96
N GLY A 13 -1.49 -12.36 -2.28
CA GLY A 13 -0.41 -12.88 -1.45
C GLY A 13 0.91 -12.72 -2.20
N ALA A 14 1.76 -11.82 -1.70
CA ALA A 14 3.11 -11.68 -2.17
C ALA A 14 3.80 -13.01 -1.87
N SER A 15 4.01 -13.81 -2.92
CA SER A 15 4.85 -15.00 -2.88
C SER A 15 6.28 -14.54 -2.56
N SER A 16 6.59 -14.57 -1.27
CA SER A 16 7.85 -14.13 -0.66
C SER A 16 9.01 -15.10 -0.89
N GLY A 17 9.23 -15.53 -2.14
CA GLY A 17 10.14 -16.64 -2.43
C GLY A 17 11.37 -16.35 -3.30
N ALA A 18 11.29 -15.43 -4.27
CA ALA A 18 12.35 -15.34 -5.30
C ALA A 18 12.66 -13.94 -5.85
N SER A 19 12.05 -12.87 -5.31
CA SER A 19 12.16 -11.52 -5.88
C SER A 19 12.89 -10.50 -5.00
N SER A 20 13.27 -10.85 -3.76
CA SER A 20 13.88 -9.89 -2.81
C SER A 20 15.31 -9.49 -3.20
N SER A 21 16.10 -10.39 -3.80
CA SER A 21 17.50 -10.09 -4.14
C SER A 21 17.66 -9.17 -5.35
N LYS A 22 16.64 -9.06 -6.21
CA LYS A 22 16.68 -8.20 -7.41
C LYS A 22 16.28 -6.74 -7.11
N MET A 23 15.77 -6.46 -5.91
CA MET A 23 15.32 -5.12 -5.52
C MET A 23 16.23 -4.42 -4.50
N GLU A 24 17.31 -5.05 -4.07
CA GLU A 24 18.27 -4.39 -3.19
C GLU A 24 19.20 -3.52 -4.02
N ALA A 25 19.30 -2.23 -3.67
CA ALA A 25 20.17 -1.30 -4.36
C ALA A 25 21.64 -1.57 -4.03
N GLU A 26 22.46 -1.83 -5.05
CA GLU A 26 23.91 -1.99 -4.90
C GLU A 26 24.56 -0.61 -4.70
N TYR A 27 25.18 -0.41 -3.54
CA TYR A 27 26.04 0.74 -3.31
C TYR A 27 27.39 0.52 -3.99
N ILE A 28 27.74 1.37 -4.95
CA ILE A 28 28.97 1.22 -5.74
C ILE A 28 30.11 1.98 -5.05
N GLU A 29 30.97 1.26 -4.33
CA GLU A 29 32.21 1.82 -3.76
C GLU A 29 33.31 1.99 -4.80
N ASP A 30 33.61 0.92 -5.54
CA ASP A 30 34.57 0.93 -6.63
C ASP A 30 33.85 1.05 -7.98
N VAL A 31 33.83 2.29 -8.49
CA VAL A 31 33.18 2.64 -9.74
C VAL A 31 33.89 1.99 -10.95
N ALA A 32 35.22 1.83 -10.89
CA ALA A 32 35.98 1.24 -11.99
C ALA A 32 35.70 -0.27 -12.09
N ALA A 33 35.69 -0.97 -10.96
CA ALA A 33 35.33 -2.39 -10.91
C ALA A 33 33.87 -2.63 -11.34
N TYR A 34 32.95 -1.71 -11.00
CA TYR A 34 31.57 -1.81 -11.44
C TYR A 34 31.43 -1.63 -12.96
N ILE A 35 32.06 -0.60 -13.53
CA ILE A 35 32.02 -0.36 -14.98
C ILE A 35 32.67 -1.51 -15.76
N ALA A 36 33.70 -2.14 -15.21
CA ALA A 36 34.34 -3.31 -15.82
C ALA A 36 33.39 -4.53 -15.99
N ARG A 37 32.27 -4.56 -15.27
CA ARG A 37 31.22 -5.60 -15.46
C ARG A 37 30.41 -5.39 -16.74
N PHE A 38 30.48 -4.20 -17.35
CA PHE A 38 29.69 -3.83 -18.53
C PHE A 38 30.57 -3.81 -19.80
N PRO A 39 30.27 -4.65 -20.81
CA PRO A 39 31.06 -4.72 -22.04
C PRO A 39 31.16 -3.40 -22.80
N LYS A 40 30.10 -2.57 -22.77
CA LYS A 40 30.09 -1.24 -23.42
C LYS A 40 30.51 -0.11 -22.46
N GLY A 41 31.07 -0.46 -21.31
CA GLY A 41 31.61 0.49 -20.34
C GLY A 41 30.54 1.37 -19.69
N THR A 42 30.87 2.64 -19.47
CA THR A 42 30.11 3.55 -18.60
C THR A 42 28.69 3.84 -19.10
N GLU A 43 28.49 3.90 -20.42
CA GLU A 43 27.18 4.23 -21.01
C GLU A 43 26.14 3.14 -20.72
N GLU A 44 26.52 1.86 -20.87
CA GLU A 44 25.65 0.73 -20.57
C GLU A 44 25.41 0.57 -19.06
N ALA A 45 26.42 0.85 -18.24
CA ALA A 45 26.28 0.91 -16.78
C ALA A 45 25.22 1.96 -16.37
N LEU A 46 25.33 3.19 -16.88
CA LEU A 46 24.38 4.26 -16.60
C LEU A 46 22.97 3.93 -17.12
N GLN A 47 22.84 3.34 -18.31
CA GLN A 47 21.55 2.94 -18.87
C GLN A 47 20.87 1.86 -18.01
N THR A 48 21.65 0.90 -17.49
CA THR A 48 21.16 -0.15 -16.59
C THR A 48 20.68 0.45 -15.27
N MET A 49 21.47 1.33 -14.66
CA MET A 49 21.09 2.00 -13.42
C MET A 49 19.85 2.89 -13.60
N GLN A 50 19.74 3.58 -14.73
CA GLN A 50 18.56 4.40 -15.05
C GLN A 50 17.29 3.53 -15.17
N SER A 51 17.39 2.36 -15.79
CA SER A 51 16.28 1.40 -15.88
C SER A 51 15.86 0.90 -14.50
N THR A 52 16.82 0.51 -13.65
CA THR A 52 16.56 0.09 -12.28
C THR A 52 15.93 1.21 -11.45
N TYR A 53 16.43 2.44 -11.57
CA TYR A 53 15.84 3.62 -10.92
C TYR A 53 14.37 3.83 -11.33
N GLN A 54 14.06 3.73 -12.62
CA GLN A 54 12.67 3.83 -13.11
C GLN A 54 11.76 2.74 -12.51
N GLN A 55 12.28 1.52 -12.34
CA GLN A 55 11.54 0.43 -11.68
C GLN A 55 11.22 0.77 -10.22
N TYR A 56 12.18 1.31 -9.48
CA TYR A 56 11.94 1.75 -8.09
C TYR A 56 10.92 2.89 -8.02
N LYS A 57 10.98 3.88 -8.91
CA LYS A 57 9.98 4.98 -8.96
C LYS A 57 8.57 4.47 -9.26
N LEU A 58 8.43 3.47 -10.15
CA LEU A 58 7.15 2.84 -10.43
C LEU A 58 6.63 2.09 -9.20
N LEU A 59 7.51 1.37 -8.49
CA LEU A 59 7.16 0.66 -7.27
C LEU A 59 6.75 1.62 -6.14
N GLU A 60 7.49 2.72 -5.93
CA GLU A 60 7.16 3.78 -4.98
C GLU A 60 5.76 4.36 -5.24
N SER A 61 5.43 4.63 -6.51
CA SER A 61 4.10 5.13 -6.91
C SER A 61 3.00 4.12 -6.58
N ARG A 62 3.21 2.84 -6.88
CA ARG A 62 2.26 1.76 -6.54
C ARG A 62 2.06 1.63 -5.03
N LEU A 63 3.14 1.65 -4.26
CA LEU A 63 3.09 1.57 -2.80
C LEU A 63 2.35 2.77 -2.22
N THR A 64 2.61 3.97 -2.73
CA THR A 64 1.94 5.22 -2.30
C THR A 64 0.44 5.19 -2.55
N GLN A 65 0.01 4.76 -3.75
CA GLN A 65 -1.41 4.63 -4.09
C GLN A 65 -2.09 3.57 -3.21
N SER A 66 -1.44 2.43 -2.98
CA SER A 66 -1.96 1.38 -2.10
C SER A 66 -2.11 1.89 -0.66
N ARG A 67 -1.10 2.63 -0.16
CA ARG A 67 -1.13 3.26 1.16
C ARG A 67 -2.33 4.19 1.33
N GLN A 68 -2.59 5.04 0.33
CA GLN A 68 -3.71 5.97 0.38
C GLN A 68 -5.06 5.23 0.48
N ARG A 69 -5.25 4.17 -0.30
CA ARG A 69 -6.44 3.32 -0.20
C ARG A 69 -6.58 2.68 1.18
N LEU A 70 -5.49 2.13 1.74
CA LEU A 70 -5.49 1.52 3.06
C LEU A 70 -5.78 2.56 4.17
N MET A 71 -5.24 3.78 4.06
CA MET A 71 -5.49 4.86 5.03
C MET A 71 -6.95 5.34 5.04
N MET A 72 -7.69 5.19 3.94
CA MET A 72 -9.14 5.43 3.92
C MET A 72 -9.93 4.21 4.40
N LYS A 73 -9.51 2.99 4.01
CA LYS A 73 -10.21 1.74 4.35
C LYS A 73 -10.17 1.42 5.84
N VAL A 74 -9.03 1.61 6.51
CA VAL A 74 -8.89 1.31 7.94
C VAL A 74 -9.93 2.06 8.80
N PRO A 75 -10.04 3.41 8.74
CA PRO A 75 -11.01 4.12 9.56
C PRO A 75 -12.46 3.81 9.19
N ASP A 76 -12.76 3.50 7.92
CA ASP A 76 -14.10 3.06 7.52
C ASP A 76 -14.47 1.71 8.14
N VAL A 77 -13.55 0.73 8.11
CA VAL A 77 -13.76 -0.57 8.78
C VAL A 77 -13.91 -0.38 10.29
N GLU A 78 -13.14 0.53 10.91
CA GLU A 78 -13.25 0.85 12.34
C GLU A 78 -14.62 1.43 12.71
N ARG A 79 -15.13 2.37 11.91
CA ARG A 79 -16.47 2.95 12.10
C ARG A 79 -17.56 1.90 11.96
N THR A 80 -17.48 1.05 10.94
CA THR A 80 -18.44 -0.04 10.73
C THR A 80 -18.41 -1.03 11.90
N LEU A 81 -17.22 -1.45 12.35
CA LEU A 81 -17.07 -2.31 13.51
C LEU A 81 -17.64 -1.68 14.79
N ALA A 82 -17.40 -0.39 15.00
CA ALA A 82 -17.96 0.34 16.14
C ALA A 82 -19.49 0.40 16.10
N CYS A 83 -20.07 0.58 14.91
CA CYS A 83 -21.52 0.56 14.72
C CYS A 83 -22.12 -0.81 15.05
N VAL A 84 -21.56 -1.89 14.51
CA VAL A 84 -22.04 -3.25 14.78
C VAL A 84 -21.91 -3.60 16.26
N LYS A 85 -20.78 -3.25 16.90
CA LYS A 85 -20.60 -3.45 18.36
C LYS A 85 -21.65 -2.70 19.18
N LYS A 86 -22.03 -1.48 18.76
CA LYS A 86 -23.08 -0.71 19.44
C LYS A 86 -24.45 -1.37 19.27
N LEU A 87 -24.75 -1.97 18.12
CA LEU A 87 -25.98 -2.74 17.91
C LEU A 87 -26.02 -3.98 18.81
N VAL A 88 -24.91 -4.71 18.94
CA VAL A 88 -24.78 -5.86 19.87
C VAL A 88 -25.04 -5.41 21.31
N GLN A 89 -24.39 -4.35 21.76
CA GLN A 89 -24.59 -3.83 23.12
C GLN A 89 -26.05 -3.45 23.38
N ARG A 90 -26.71 -2.79 22.44
CA ARG A 90 -28.11 -2.36 22.58
C ARG A 90 -29.09 -3.52 22.61
N LYS A 91 -28.78 -4.58 21.86
CA LYS A 91 -29.49 -5.87 21.92
C LYS A 91 -29.39 -6.47 23.32
N ASP A 92 -28.19 -6.54 23.90
CA ASP A 92 -27.98 -7.10 25.25
C ASP A 92 -28.69 -6.28 26.34
N GLU A 93 -28.77 -4.96 26.16
CA GLU A 93 -29.52 -4.04 27.03
C GLU A 93 -31.05 -4.12 26.81
N GLY A 94 -31.52 -4.81 25.76
CA GLY A 94 -32.93 -4.87 25.37
C GLY A 94 -33.52 -3.52 24.98
N SER A 95 -32.68 -2.56 24.54
CA SER A 95 -33.10 -1.19 24.26
C SER A 95 -33.20 -0.89 22.77
N ASP A 96 -34.30 -0.25 22.38
CA ASP A 96 -34.49 0.18 20.99
C ASP A 96 -33.53 1.31 20.62
N THR A 97 -32.99 1.25 19.41
CA THR A 97 -32.05 2.27 18.91
C THR A 97 -32.76 3.20 17.94
N HIS A 98 -32.71 4.51 18.21
CA HIS A 98 -33.18 5.53 17.28
C HIS A 98 -31.99 6.03 16.46
N VAL A 99 -32.13 6.01 15.14
CA VAL A 99 -31.10 6.43 14.19
C VAL A 99 -31.68 7.36 13.14
N ASP A 100 -30.87 8.29 12.67
CA ASP A 100 -31.18 9.06 11.46
C ASP A 100 -30.64 8.28 10.27
N PHE A 101 -31.53 7.56 9.58
CA PHE A 101 -31.18 6.72 8.44
C PHE A 101 -31.11 7.56 7.16
N GLU A 102 -29.96 7.55 6.50
CA GLU A 102 -29.73 8.31 5.28
C GLU A 102 -30.38 7.60 4.08
N LEU A 103 -31.42 8.21 3.51
CA LEU A 103 -32.13 7.69 2.33
C LEU A 103 -31.40 8.05 1.02
N THR A 104 -30.94 9.30 0.94
CA THR A 104 -30.08 9.81 -0.13
C THR A 104 -29.16 10.89 0.45
N ASP A 105 -28.21 11.36 -0.34
CA ASP A 105 -27.20 12.31 0.13
C ASP A 105 -27.83 13.57 0.70
N GLY A 106 -27.64 13.79 2.01
CA GLY A 106 -28.20 14.91 2.75
C GLY A 106 -29.67 14.77 3.16
N ILE A 107 -30.35 13.66 2.84
CA ILE A 107 -31.75 13.40 3.21
C ILE A 107 -31.83 12.23 4.18
N PHE A 108 -32.32 12.50 5.38
CA PHE A 108 -32.39 11.55 6.50
C PHE A 108 -33.83 11.30 6.93
N ALA A 109 -34.12 10.07 7.36
CA ALA A 109 -35.36 9.67 7.97
C ALA A 109 -35.11 9.11 9.37
N LYS A 110 -35.96 9.48 10.33
CA LYS A 110 -35.91 8.90 11.68
C LYS A 110 -36.36 7.45 11.62
N ALA A 111 -35.50 6.53 12.03
CA ALA A 111 -35.77 5.11 12.08
C ALA A 111 -35.59 4.59 13.51
N LYS A 112 -36.43 3.61 13.85
CA LYS A 112 -36.35 2.86 15.10
C LYS A 112 -35.93 1.44 14.77
N VAL A 113 -34.78 1.02 15.28
CA VAL A 113 -34.28 -0.35 15.18
C VAL A 113 -34.63 -1.05 16.49
N SER A 114 -35.51 -2.06 16.41
CA SER A 114 -35.87 -2.86 17.58
C SER A 114 -34.72 -3.79 17.97
N ALA A 115 -34.61 -4.11 19.27
CA ALA A 115 -33.59 -5.02 19.78
C ALA A 115 -33.63 -6.42 19.11
N GLU A 116 -34.80 -6.90 18.73
CA GLU A 116 -34.97 -8.17 17.99
C GLU A 116 -34.40 -8.11 16.56
N ASN A 117 -34.53 -6.97 15.88
CA ASN A 117 -34.02 -6.79 14.51
C ASN A 117 -32.53 -6.48 14.47
N ALA A 118 -31.92 -6.10 15.60
CA ALA A 118 -30.49 -5.84 15.72
C ALA A 118 -29.62 -7.11 15.70
N GLN A 119 -30.21 -8.30 15.56
CA GLN A 119 -29.49 -9.58 15.54
C GLN A 119 -28.76 -9.86 14.23
N LYS A 120 -29.19 -9.23 13.13
CA LYS A 120 -28.73 -9.54 11.78
C LYS A 120 -28.24 -8.27 11.10
N VAL A 121 -27.11 -8.38 10.40
CA VAL A 121 -26.53 -7.30 9.62
C VAL A 121 -26.19 -7.79 8.23
N PHE A 122 -26.41 -6.94 7.22
CA PHE A 122 -26.03 -7.22 5.84
C PHE A 122 -24.68 -6.56 5.57
N LEU A 123 -23.69 -7.36 5.19
CA LEU A 123 -22.37 -6.86 4.80
C LEU A 123 -22.18 -7.02 3.29
N TRP A 124 -21.71 -5.95 2.66
CA TRP A 124 -21.40 -5.94 1.23
C TRP A 124 -19.98 -6.47 1.02
N LEU A 125 -19.84 -7.58 0.30
CA LEU A 125 -18.55 -8.26 0.08
C LEU A 125 -17.85 -7.82 -1.21
N GLY A 126 -18.57 -7.05 -2.05
CA GLY A 126 -18.15 -6.67 -3.40
C GLY A 126 -18.85 -7.51 -4.45
N ALA A 127 -18.50 -7.26 -5.72
CA ALA A 127 -19.08 -7.96 -6.89
C ALA A 127 -20.62 -8.03 -6.91
N ASN A 128 -21.29 -7.00 -6.37
CA ASN A 128 -22.75 -6.93 -6.21
C ASN A 128 -23.36 -8.01 -5.29
N VAL A 129 -22.62 -8.46 -4.28
CA VAL A 129 -23.05 -9.49 -3.32
C VAL A 129 -23.11 -8.96 -1.88
N ALA A 130 -24.27 -9.14 -1.23
CA ALA A 130 -24.47 -9.03 0.23
C ALA A 130 -24.59 -10.43 0.76
N LEU A 131 -24.10 -10.63 1.98
CA LEU A 131 -24.56 -11.73 2.82
C LEU A 131 -25.10 -11.20 4.14
N GLU A 132 -26.11 -11.90 4.63
CA GLU A 132 -26.63 -11.74 5.98
C GLU A 132 -25.67 -12.45 6.94
N TYR A 133 -25.30 -11.75 8.02
CA TYR A 133 -24.52 -12.29 9.13
C TYR A 133 -25.26 -12.03 10.43
N THR A 134 -25.05 -12.91 11.42
CA THR A 134 -25.37 -12.54 12.80
C THR A 134 -24.46 -11.40 13.25
N ALA A 135 -24.91 -10.61 14.23
CA ALA A 135 -24.14 -9.49 14.75
C ALA A 135 -22.78 -9.94 15.30
N GLU A 136 -22.72 -11.13 15.91
CA GLU A 136 -21.51 -11.73 16.46
C GLU A 136 -20.52 -12.16 15.35
N GLU A 137 -20.99 -12.87 14.32
CA GLU A 137 -20.17 -13.24 13.15
C GLU A 137 -19.63 -12.02 12.41
N ALA A 138 -20.45 -10.97 12.29
CA ALA A 138 -20.03 -9.72 11.67
C ALA A 138 -18.92 -9.04 12.47
N VAL A 139 -19.00 -9.03 13.81
CA VAL A 139 -17.92 -8.50 14.66
C VAL A 139 -16.62 -9.28 14.46
N GLU A 140 -16.69 -10.61 14.43
CA GLU A 140 -15.51 -11.45 14.19
C GLU A 140 -14.88 -11.18 12.82
N LEU A 141 -15.69 -11.19 11.76
CA LEU A 141 -15.26 -10.92 10.39
C LEU A 141 -14.63 -9.54 10.25
N LEU A 142 -15.29 -8.51 10.77
CA LEU A 142 -14.83 -7.12 10.71
C LEU A 142 -13.55 -6.92 11.54
N THR A 143 -13.41 -7.60 12.67
CA THR A 143 -12.20 -7.54 13.50
C THR A 143 -11.01 -8.16 12.76
N LYS A 144 -11.18 -9.36 12.18
CA LYS A 144 -10.15 -10.02 11.37
C LYS A 144 -9.75 -9.19 10.16
N ASN A 145 -10.72 -8.58 9.48
CA ASN A 145 -10.47 -7.69 8.34
C ASN A 145 -9.72 -6.43 8.76
N LEU A 146 -10.03 -5.86 9.92
CA LEU A 146 -9.35 -4.70 10.46
C LEU A 146 -7.88 -5.01 10.81
N GLU A 147 -7.63 -6.13 11.49
CA GLU A 147 -6.27 -6.58 11.80
C GLU A 147 -5.44 -6.79 10.54
N THR A 148 -6.02 -7.46 9.54
CA THR A 148 -5.38 -7.68 8.24
C THR A 148 -5.09 -6.35 7.53
N ALA A 149 -6.04 -5.41 7.53
CA ALA A 149 -5.86 -4.09 6.91
C ALA A 149 -4.77 -3.26 7.62
N LYS A 150 -4.69 -3.32 8.95
CA LYS A 150 -3.64 -2.67 9.75
C LYS A 150 -2.27 -3.27 9.49
N LEU A 151 -2.18 -4.59 9.44
CA LEU A 151 -0.94 -5.30 9.10
C LEU A 151 -0.46 -4.92 7.69
N ASN A 152 -1.36 -4.94 6.71
CA ASN A 152 -1.04 -4.54 5.34
C ASN A 152 -0.57 -3.09 5.24
N LEU A 153 -1.16 -2.18 6.02
CA LEU A 153 -0.72 -0.78 6.08
C LEU A 153 0.69 -0.66 6.68
N ASP A 154 1.01 -1.43 7.72
CA ASP A 154 2.34 -1.44 8.34
C ASP A 154 3.41 -2.03 7.40
N THR A 155 3.13 -3.18 6.78
CA THR A 155 4.00 -3.78 5.77
C THR A 155 4.23 -2.81 4.61
N ASN A 156 3.17 -2.20 4.07
CA ASN A 156 3.30 -1.22 3.00
C ASN A 156 4.15 0.00 3.39
N ARG A 157 4.06 0.46 4.65
CA ARG A 157 4.92 1.55 5.17
C ARG A 157 6.39 1.13 5.20
N LYS A 158 6.69 -0.09 5.66
CA LYS A 158 8.05 -0.65 5.67
C LYS A 158 8.61 -0.79 4.26
N ASP A 159 7.82 -1.35 3.33
CA ASP A 159 8.21 -1.49 1.93
C ASP A 159 8.46 -0.13 1.28
N ALA A 160 7.63 0.87 1.57
CA ALA A 160 7.80 2.22 1.04
C ALA A 160 9.10 2.88 1.54
N LEU A 161 9.48 2.65 2.80
CA LEU A 161 10.76 3.11 3.33
C LEU A 161 11.93 2.40 2.65
N PHE A 162 11.86 1.07 2.53
CA PHE A 162 12.89 0.28 1.85
C PHE A 162 13.12 0.74 0.40
N VAL A 163 12.04 0.96 -0.37
CA VAL A 163 12.15 1.45 -1.75
C VAL A 163 12.73 2.86 -1.81
N LYS A 164 12.40 3.72 -0.85
CA LYS A 164 12.97 5.07 -0.77
C LYS A 164 14.48 5.03 -0.51
N ASP A 165 14.94 4.12 0.35
CA ASP A 165 16.37 3.92 0.59
C ASP A 165 17.07 3.37 -0.66
N CYS A 166 16.43 2.44 -1.38
CA CYS A 166 16.94 1.92 -2.64
C CYS A 166 17.06 3.00 -3.72
N ILE A 167 16.07 3.90 -3.83
CA ILE A 167 16.11 5.07 -4.71
C ILE A 167 17.32 5.94 -4.36
N THR A 168 17.47 6.30 -3.10
CA THR A 168 18.54 7.18 -2.62
C THR A 168 19.93 6.57 -2.89
N THR A 169 20.11 5.28 -2.58
CA THR A 169 21.37 4.56 -2.85
C THR A 169 21.67 4.51 -4.36
N THR A 170 20.66 4.26 -5.18
CA THR A 170 20.81 4.23 -6.65
C THR A 170 21.20 5.60 -7.19
N GLU A 171 20.57 6.68 -6.72
CA GLU A 171 20.89 8.07 -7.12
C GLU A 171 22.34 8.44 -6.79
N VAL A 172 22.79 8.11 -5.57
CA VAL A 172 24.18 8.36 -5.15
C VAL A 172 25.15 7.55 -6.01
N SER A 173 24.88 6.27 -6.22
CA SER A 173 25.70 5.40 -7.08
C SER A 173 25.74 5.93 -8.53
N MET A 174 24.62 6.36 -9.09
CA MET A 174 24.55 6.95 -10.45
C MET A 174 25.40 8.22 -10.54
N ALA A 175 25.33 9.10 -9.55
CA ALA A 175 26.14 10.32 -9.50
C ALA A 175 27.64 10.01 -9.47
N ARG A 176 28.06 8.97 -8.73
CA ARG A 176 29.47 8.52 -8.70
C ARG A 176 29.94 8.04 -10.08
N VAL A 177 29.14 7.22 -10.75
CA VAL A 177 29.43 6.73 -12.11
C VAL A 177 29.51 7.90 -13.11
N TYR A 178 28.59 8.86 -13.03
CA TYR A 178 28.62 10.06 -13.86
C TYR A 178 29.88 10.91 -13.62
N ASN A 179 30.24 11.14 -12.36
CA ASN A 179 31.45 11.88 -12.01
C ASN A 179 32.72 11.21 -12.53
N TYR A 180 32.80 9.88 -12.43
CA TYR A 180 33.89 9.10 -12.99
C TYR A 180 33.96 9.22 -14.52
N ASP A 181 32.83 9.14 -15.22
CA ASP A 181 32.78 9.33 -16.68
C ASP A 181 33.31 10.70 -17.11
N VAL A 182 32.90 11.75 -16.40
CA VAL A 182 33.36 13.12 -16.64
C VAL A 182 34.88 13.25 -16.40
N GLN A 183 35.42 12.64 -15.35
CA GLN A 183 36.86 12.64 -15.09
C GLN A 183 37.64 11.93 -16.21
N GLN A 184 37.18 10.76 -16.64
CA GLN A 184 37.81 10.00 -17.72
C GLN A 184 37.80 10.76 -19.05
N ARG A 185 36.70 11.45 -19.38
CA ARG A 185 36.62 12.28 -20.60
C ARG A 185 37.57 13.47 -20.54
N LYS A 186 37.70 14.13 -19.37
CA LYS A 186 38.64 15.24 -19.17
C LYS A 186 40.09 14.77 -19.33
N GLN A 187 40.45 13.63 -18.75
CA GLN A 187 41.80 13.09 -18.81
C GLN A 187 42.21 12.72 -20.25
N LYS A 188 41.35 11.99 -20.98
CA LYS A 188 41.57 11.69 -22.40
C LYS A 188 41.73 12.95 -23.26
N ALA A 189 40.95 14.00 -22.97
CA ALA A 189 41.03 15.27 -23.69
C ALA A 189 42.33 16.06 -23.42
N MET A 190 42.97 15.87 -22.25
CA MET A 190 44.29 16.44 -21.96
C MET A 190 45.40 15.64 -22.65
N GLU A 191 45.33 14.31 -22.62
CA GLU A 191 46.29 13.42 -23.28
C GLU A 191 46.31 13.57 -24.81
N THR A 192 45.20 13.98 -25.43
CA THR A 192 45.12 14.20 -26.88
C THR A 192 45.69 15.57 -27.31
N LYS A 193 46.02 16.46 -26.35
CA LYS A 193 46.54 17.81 -26.61
C LYS A 193 48.06 17.93 -26.47
N GLU A 194 48.73 16.91 -25.94
CA GLU A 194 50.20 16.77 -25.94
C GLU A 194 50.67 16.00 -27.18
#